data_AF-A0A6J4MNE2-F1
#
_entry.id   AF-A0A6J4MNE2-F1
#
_cell.length_a   1.000
_cell.length_b   1.000
_cell.length_c   1.000
_cell.angle_alpha   90.00
_cell.angle_beta   90.00
_cell.angle_gamma   90.00
#
_symmetry.space_group_name_H-M   'P 1'
#
loop_
_entity.id
_entity.type
_entity.pdbx_description
1 polymer ?
#
loop_
_entity_poly.entity_id
_entity_poly.type
_entity_poly.pdbx_seq_one_letter_code
_entity_poly.pdbx_strand_id
1 'polypeptide(L)'
;MHVLRSILLRALAYVIHLPAPLREGVPQRILVIKPDHLGDLLLLTPALRHLRRTFPAAHITLMIGPWSSAAVRGNPDIDVVLTCEFPGFTRRAKTSTFQPYLLLLRTALLVRAGQYDTALIARDDHWWGALLALLARIPRRIGYAAPS
;
A
#
# COMPACT_ATOMS: atom_id res chain seq x y z
N MET A 1 -10.97 -3.07 -19.77
CA MET A 1 -10.67 -1.81 -19.05
C MET A 1 -9.41 -1.85 -18.16
N HIS A 2 -8.72 -2.99 -18.00
CA HIS A 2 -7.50 -3.12 -17.17
C HIS A 2 -6.23 -2.54 -17.84
N VAL A 3 -6.08 -2.75 -19.15
CA VAL A 3 -4.92 -2.28 -19.93
C VAL A 3 -4.78 -0.74 -19.92
N LEU A 4 -5.89 -0.02 -20.04
CA LEU A 4 -5.90 1.45 -20.04
C LEU A 4 -5.42 2.03 -18.69
N ARG A 5 -5.76 1.37 -17.58
CA ARG A 5 -5.31 1.76 -16.23
C ARG A 5 -3.82 1.51 -16.03
N SER A 6 -3.30 0.36 -16.49
CA SER A 6 -1.86 0.08 -16.43
C SER A 6 -1.05 1.03 -17.32
N ILE A 7 -1.56 1.39 -18.50
CA ILE A 7 -0.93 2.37 -19.39
C ILE A 7 -0.93 3.75 -18.72
N LEU A 8 -2.05 4.17 -18.12
CA LEU A 8 -2.12 5.43 -17.39
C LEU A 8 -1.16 5.45 -16.20
N LEU A 9 -1.06 4.37 -15.42
CA LEU A 9 -0.12 4.28 -14.30
C LEU A 9 1.34 4.33 -14.77
N ARG A 10 1.67 3.66 -15.88
CA ARG A 10 3.01 3.72 -16.49
C ARG A 10 3.31 5.11 -17.06
N ALA A 11 2.35 5.73 -17.75
CA ALA A 11 2.47 7.08 -18.28
C ALA A 11 2.59 8.11 -17.16
N LEU A 12 1.82 7.98 -16.06
CA LEU A 12 1.92 8.85 -14.90
C LEU A 12 3.25 8.64 -14.18
N ALA A 13 3.72 7.40 -14.02
CA ALA A 13 5.05 7.11 -13.49
C ALA A 13 6.16 7.73 -14.36
N TYR A 14 5.98 7.71 -15.68
CA TYR A 14 6.87 8.35 -16.65
C TYR A 14 6.82 9.88 -16.53
N VAL A 15 5.65 10.51 -16.50
CA VAL A 15 5.49 11.98 -16.37
C VAL A 15 5.97 12.48 -15.00
N ILE A 16 5.80 11.68 -13.94
CA ILE A 16 6.27 12.02 -12.60
C ILE A 16 7.81 11.92 -12.48
N HIS A 17 8.52 11.36 -13.48
CA HIS A 17 9.99 11.28 -13.57
C HIS A 17 10.65 11.16 -12.18
N LEU A 18 10.29 10.10 -11.45
CA LEU A 18 10.98 9.71 -10.22
C LEU A 18 11.81 8.48 -10.53
N PRO A 19 13.04 8.63 -11.08
CA PRO A 19 14.07 7.65 -10.84
C PRO A 19 14.42 7.78 -9.36
N ALA A 20 13.52 7.32 -8.48
CA ALA A 20 14.00 6.88 -7.19
C ALA A 20 14.78 5.62 -7.57
N PRO A 21 16.13 5.65 -7.56
CA PRO A 21 16.91 4.47 -7.90
C PRO A 21 16.33 3.32 -7.09
N LEU A 22 16.17 2.15 -7.70
CA LEU A 22 15.91 0.94 -6.92
C LEU A 22 16.98 0.96 -5.83
N ARG A 23 16.58 1.24 -4.59
CA ARG A 23 17.53 1.29 -3.49
C ARG A 23 18.03 -0.12 -3.34
N GLU A 24 19.19 -0.42 -3.92
CA GLU A 24 19.89 -1.66 -3.67
C GLU A 24 20.22 -1.68 -2.17
N GLY A 25 19.91 -2.80 -1.51
CA GLY A 25 20.12 -2.97 -0.07
C GLY A 25 18.92 -3.54 0.69
N VAL A 26 19.12 -3.90 1.94
CA VAL A 26 18.09 -4.51 2.79
C VAL A 26 16.99 -3.47 3.10
N PRO A 27 15.70 -3.76 2.86
CA PRO A 27 14.59 -2.88 3.25
C PRO A 27 14.66 -2.49 4.73
N GLN A 28 14.46 -1.20 5.03
CA GLN A 28 14.49 -0.68 6.41
C GLN A 28 13.12 -0.16 6.86
N ARG A 29 12.30 0.37 5.95
CA ARG A 29 10.96 0.87 6.24
C ARG A 29 9.97 0.38 5.19
N ILE A 30 9.19 -0.62 5.57
CA ILE A 30 8.27 -1.35 4.69
C ILE A 30 6.83 -0.93 4.98
N LEU A 31 6.12 -0.50 3.93
CA LEU A 31 4.68 -0.27 3.96
C LEU A 31 3.96 -1.45 3.31
N VAL A 32 3.18 -2.20 4.07
CA VAL A 32 2.30 -3.25 3.55
C VAL A 32 0.91 -2.66 3.35
N ILE A 33 0.38 -2.67 2.13
CA ILE A 33 -0.97 -2.16 1.81
C ILE A 33 -1.89 -3.35 1.60
N LYS A 34 -2.88 -3.52 2.48
CA LYS A 34 -3.94 -4.53 2.37
C LYS A 34 -5.32 -3.88 2.60
N PRO A 35 -6.05 -3.51 1.53
CA PRO A 35 -7.31 -2.78 1.67
C PRO A 35 -8.53 -3.67 2.03
N ASP A 36 -8.35 -5.00 2.14
CA ASP A 36 -9.42 -6.00 2.26
C ASP A 36 -10.14 -6.07 3.62
N HIS A 37 -11.17 -6.93 3.64
CA HIS A 37 -11.94 -7.31 4.81
C HIS A 37 -11.17 -8.26 5.76
N LEU A 38 -11.70 -8.43 6.96
CA LEU A 38 -11.10 -9.15 8.09
C LEU A 38 -10.54 -10.55 7.75
N GLY A 39 -11.25 -11.33 6.92
CA GLY A 39 -10.87 -12.71 6.59
C GLY A 39 -9.52 -12.83 5.89
N ASP A 40 -9.18 -11.84 5.08
CA ASP A 40 -7.90 -11.83 4.35
C ASP A 40 -6.70 -11.46 5.24
N LEU A 41 -6.94 -10.86 6.40
CA LEU A 41 -5.87 -10.49 7.33
C LEU A 41 -5.35 -11.69 8.11
N LEU A 42 -6.22 -12.68 8.35
CA LEU A 42 -5.78 -13.96 8.90
C LEU A 42 -4.82 -14.66 7.92
N LEU A 43 -5.11 -14.60 6.61
CA LEU A 43 -4.22 -15.12 5.56
C LEU A 43 -2.96 -14.27 5.37
N LEU A 44 -3.02 -12.97 5.69
CA LEU A 44 -1.85 -12.09 5.65
C LEU A 44 -0.89 -12.31 6.82
N THR A 45 -1.37 -12.77 7.97
CA THR A 45 -0.58 -12.97 9.19
C THR A 45 0.66 -13.85 8.99
N PRO A 46 0.61 -15.04 8.35
CA PRO A 46 1.82 -15.82 8.07
C PRO A 46 2.79 -15.10 7.12
N ALA A 47 2.29 -14.31 6.17
CA ALA A 47 3.13 -13.50 5.28
C ALA A 47 3.85 -12.38 6.04
N LEU A 48 3.17 -11.73 6.98
CA LEU A 48 3.77 -10.72 7.87
C LEU A 48 4.84 -11.32 8.76
N ARG A 49 4.59 -12.51 9.33
CA ARG A 49 5.59 -13.25 10.10
C ARG A 49 6.82 -13.61 9.28
N HIS A 50 6.62 -14.07 8.05
CA HIS A 50 7.73 -14.35 7.15
C HIS A 50 8.51 -13.06 6.84
N LEU A 51 7.81 -11.97 6.54
CA LEU A 51 8.42 -10.67 6.28
C LEU A 51 9.26 -10.18 7.48
N ARG A 52 8.74 -10.29 8.70
CA ARG A 52 9.45 -9.97 9.94
C ARG A 52 10.69 -10.84 10.14
N ARG A 53 10.60 -12.14 9.88
CA ARG A 53 11.75 -13.05 9.99
C ARG A 53 12.84 -12.74 8.96
N THR A 54 12.46 -12.37 7.75
CA THR A 54 13.40 -12.01 6.67
C THR A 54 14.05 -10.65 6.92
N PHE A 55 13.31 -9.70 7.48
CA PHE A 55 13.78 -8.34 7.78
C PHE A 55 13.53 -7.97 9.25
N PRO A 56 14.25 -8.59 10.21
CA PRO A 56 13.96 -8.44 11.63
C PRO A 56 14.11 -7.00 12.14
N ALA A 57 15.06 -6.25 11.57
CA ALA A 57 15.33 -4.86 11.91
C ALA A 57 14.46 -3.83 11.15
N ALA A 58 13.67 -4.27 10.15
CA ALA A 58 12.87 -3.34 9.38
C ALA A 58 11.67 -2.83 10.17
N HIS A 59 11.32 -1.56 10.00
CA HIS A 59 10.06 -1.00 10.46
C HIS A 59 8.94 -1.37 9.49
N ILE A 60 7.96 -2.15 9.94
CA ILE A 60 6.85 -2.67 9.15
C ILE A 60 5.57 -1.95 9.55
N THR A 61 5.05 -1.13 8.65
CA THR A 61 3.74 -0.49 8.78
C THR A 61 2.70 -1.25 7.96
N LEU A 62 1.60 -1.65 8.57
CA LEU A 62 0.45 -2.23 7.88
C LEU A 62 -0.61 -1.15 7.64
N MET A 63 -0.89 -0.83 6.38
CA MET A 63 -1.99 0.03 5.97
C MET A 63 -3.23 -0.80 5.60
N ILE A 64 -4.31 -0.61 6.35
CA ILE A 64 -5.56 -1.36 6.23
C ILE A 64 -6.79 -0.45 6.34
N GLY A 65 -7.97 -0.98 6.02
CA GLY A 65 -9.22 -0.30 6.31
C GLY A 65 -9.50 -0.20 7.82
N PRO A 66 -10.17 0.87 8.31
CA PRO A 66 -10.50 1.01 9.73
C PRO A 66 -11.27 -0.19 10.31
N TRP A 67 -12.14 -0.80 9.51
CA TRP A 67 -12.92 -2.00 9.84
C TRP A 67 -12.08 -3.23 10.21
N SER A 68 -10.80 -3.23 9.81
CA SER A 68 -9.87 -4.35 9.99
C SER A 68 -8.89 -4.15 11.13
N SER A 69 -8.84 -2.94 11.72
CA SER A 69 -7.81 -2.54 12.70
C SER A 69 -7.78 -3.40 13.96
N ALA A 70 -8.96 -3.83 14.43
CA ALA A 70 -9.06 -4.65 15.64
C ALA A 70 -8.42 -6.04 15.48
N ALA A 71 -8.47 -6.64 14.29
CA ALA A 71 -7.95 -7.99 14.07
C ALA A 71 -6.42 -8.08 14.07
N VAL A 72 -5.73 -6.97 13.80
CA VAL A 72 -4.26 -6.93 13.78
C VAL A 72 -3.67 -6.29 15.02
N ARG A 73 -4.52 -5.90 15.97
CA ARG A 73 -4.09 -5.31 17.24
C ARG A 73 -3.25 -6.33 18.01
N GLY A 74 -2.05 -5.91 18.42
CA GLY A 74 -1.13 -6.76 19.19
C GLY A 74 -0.36 -7.80 18.36
N ASN A 75 -0.42 -7.74 17.02
CA ASN A 75 0.42 -8.57 16.18
C ASN A 75 1.90 -8.11 16.32
N PRO A 76 2.81 -8.96 16.84
CA PRO A 76 4.21 -8.58 17.09
C PRO A 76 5.04 -8.42 15.82
N ASP A 77 4.53 -8.88 14.66
CA ASP A 77 5.23 -8.78 13.39
C ASP A 77 5.08 -7.37 12.76
N ILE A 78 4.19 -6.52 13.31
CA ILE A 78 3.87 -5.17 12.81
C ILE A 78 4.29 -4.12 13.85
N ASP A 79 4.97 -3.06 13.41
CA ASP A 79 5.32 -1.94 14.30
C ASP A 79 4.20 -0.90 14.40
N VAL A 80 3.54 -0.60 13.27
CA VAL A 80 2.52 0.44 13.18
C VAL A 80 1.35 -0.02 12.31
N VAL A 81 0.14 0.29 12.76
CA VAL A 81 -1.08 0.15 11.94
C VAL A 81 -1.55 1.52 11.49
N LEU A 82 -1.63 1.71 10.18
CA LEU A 82 -2.15 2.93 9.56
C LEU A 82 -3.52 2.62 8.91
N THR A 83 -4.53 3.43 9.20
CA THR A 83 -5.87 3.19 8.64
C THR A 83 -6.19 4.13 7.47
N CYS A 84 -6.76 3.60 6.39
CA CYS A 84 -7.24 4.38 5.24
C CYS A 84 -8.64 3.90 4.82
N GLU A 85 -9.59 4.83 4.65
CA GLU A 85 -10.92 4.52 4.09
C GLU A 85 -10.82 4.33 2.57
N PHE A 86 -10.34 3.17 2.12
CA PHE A 86 -10.14 2.92 0.70
C PHE A 86 -11.46 3.11 -0.10
N PRO A 87 -11.49 3.97 -1.14
CA PRO A 87 -12.72 4.37 -1.85
C PRO A 87 -13.53 3.27 -2.54
N GLY A 88 -12.97 2.06 -2.65
CA GLY A 88 -13.61 0.86 -3.21
C GLY A 88 -14.11 -0.15 -2.18
N PHE A 89 -13.79 0.07 -0.88
CA PHE A 89 -14.06 -0.89 0.19
C PHE A 89 -14.92 -0.32 1.33
N THR A 90 -15.14 1.00 1.31
CA THR A 90 -16.10 1.65 2.20
C THR A 90 -17.54 1.51 1.66
N ARG A 91 -18.48 1.24 2.57
CA ARG A 91 -19.93 1.23 2.27
C ARG A 91 -20.56 2.63 2.28
N ARG A 92 -19.77 3.68 2.57
CA ARG A 92 -20.27 5.06 2.57
C ARG A 92 -20.61 5.53 1.15
N ALA A 93 -21.76 6.17 1.00
CA ALA A 93 -22.12 6.85 -0.24
C ALA A 93 -21.06 7.90 -0.57
N LYS A 94 -20.59 7.90 -1.81
CA LYS A 94 -19.63 8.90 -2.29
C LYS A 94 -20.39 10.22 -2.47
N THR A 95 -20.04 11.22 -1.69
CA THR A 95 -20.65 12.56 -1.80
C THR A 95 -20.18 13.31 -3.05
N SER A 96 -19.04 12.91 -3.64
CA SER A 96 -18.51 13.50 -4.87
C SER A 96 -17.50 12.57 -5.57
N THR A 97 -17.40 12.67 -6.90
CA THR A 97 -16.44 11.94 -7.76
C THR A 97 -14.98 12.28 -7.46
N PHE A 98 -14.69 13.46 -6.89
CA PHE A 98 -13.33 13.94 -6.61
C PHE A 98 -12.77 13.51 -5.25
N GLN A 99 -13.64 13.14 -4.31
CA GLN A 99 -13.27 12.77 -2.94
C GLN A 99 -12.20 11.65 -2.86
N PRO A 100 -12.24 10.59 -3.71
CA PRO A 100 -11.21 9.55 -3.74
C PRO A 100 -9.80 10.05 -4.06
N TYR A 101 -9.69 11.07 -4.92
CA TYR A 101 -8.41 11.63 -5.37
C TYR A 101 -7.84 12.61 -4.35
N LEU A 102 -8.70 13.39 -3.67
CA LEU A 102 -8.26 14.22 -2.55
C LEU A 102 -7.76 13.36 -1.38
N LEU A 103 -8.47 12.27 -1.08
CA LEU A 103 -8.02 11.29 -0.09
C LEU A 103 -6.65 10.71 -0.50
N LEU A 104 -6.51 10.29 -1.74
CA LEU A 104 -5.26 9.74 -2.29
C LEU A 104 -4.08 10.70 -2.09
N LEU A 105 -4.24 11.97 -2.43
CA LEU A 105 -3.19 12.98 -2.26
C LEU A 105 -2.83 13.18 -0.78
N ARG A 106 -3.82 13.30 0.09
CA ARG A 106 -3.59 13.45 1.54
C ARG A 106 -2.89 12.24 2.13
N THR A 107 -3.35 11.04 1.78
CA THR A 107 -2.73 9.79 2.22
C THR A 107 -1.31 9.66 1.65
N ALA A 108 -1.06 10.06 0.40
CA ALA A 108 0.27 10.03 -0.20
C ALA A 108 1.25 10.94 0.54
N LEU A 109 0.83 12.14 0.94
CA LEU A 109 1.64 13.06 1.73
C LEU A 109 1.97 12.49 3.12
N LEU A 110 0.97 11.91 3.79
CA LEU A 110 1.18 11.24 5.09
C LEU A 110 2.16 10.07 4.96
N VAL A 111 1.96 9.22 3.95
CA VAL A 111 2.82 8.06 3.69
C VAL A 111 4.25 8.51 3.37
N ARG A 112 4.41 9.57 2.58
CA ARG A 112 5.71 10.14 2.24
C ARG A 112 6.46 10.64 3.47
N ALA A 113 5.77 11.23 4.44
CA ALA A 113 6.36 11.62 5.72
C ALA A 113 6.88 10.42 6.54
N GLY A 114 6.29 9.22 6.34
CA GLY A 114 6.77 7.97 6.94
C GLY A 114 8.08 7.42 6.36
N GLN A 115 8.59 8.03 5.28
CA GLN A 115 9.89 7.73 4.65
C GLN A 115 10.07 6.24 4.28
N TYR A 116 9.00 5.59 3.81
CA TYR A 116 9.06 4.20 3.38
C TYR A 116 9.98 4.02 2.17
N ASP A 117 10.85 3.02 2.23
CA ASP A 117 11.72 2.63 1.12
C ASP A 117 11.09 1.53 0.25
N THR A 118 10.17 0.76 0.83
CA THR A 118 9.54 -0.39 0.20
C THR A 118 8.04 -0.38 0.44
N ALA A 119 7.25 -0.57 -0.61
CA ALA A 119 5.81 -0.80 -0.55
C ALA A 119 5.48 -2.21 -1.05
N LEU A 120 4.74 -2.97 -0.26
CA LEU A 120 4.20 -4.28 -0.60
C LEU A 120 2.68 -4.17 -0.76
N ILE A 121 2.18 -4.30 -1.99
CA ILE A 121 0.75 -4.24 -2.31
C ILE A 121 0.22 -5.66 -2.30
N ALA A 122 -0.35 -6.07 -1.18
CA ALA A 122 -0.77 -7.45 -0.92
C ALA A 122 -2.19 -7.73 -1.45
N ARG A 123 -2.50 -7.25 -2.66
CA ARG A 123 -3.78 -7.49 -3.33
C ARG A 123 -3.65 -7.35 -4.84
N ASP A 124 -4.27 -8.29 -5.56
CA ASP A 124 -4.44 -8.23 -7.01
C ASP A 124 -5.29 -7.03 -7.44
N ASP A 125 -4.94 -6.45 -8.59
CA ASP A 125 -5.69 -5.35 -9.23
C ASP A 125 -5.92 -4.08 -8.37
N HIS A 126 -5.12 -3.88 -7.33
CA HIS A 126 -5.24 -2.72 -6.45
C HIS A 126 -4.55 -1.46 -6.99
N TRP A 127 -5.05 -0.95 -8.12
CA TRP A 127 -4.51 0.21 -8.82
C TRP A 127 -4.40 1.48 -7.94
N TRP A 128 -5.32 1.67 -7.00
CA TRP A 128 -5.33 2.85 -6.13
C TRP A 128 -4.16 2.84 -5.14
N GLY A 129 -3.85 1.68 -4.54
CA GLY A 129 -2.67 1.53 -3.68
C GLY A 129 -1.36 1.63 -4.45
N ALA A 130 -1.32 1.17 -5.71
CA ALA A 130 -0.16 1.37 -6.59
C ALA A 130 0.06 2.86 -6.88
N LEU A 131 -1.01 3.60 -7.18
CA LEU A 131 -0.95 5.05 -7.38
C LEU A 131 -0.57 5.79 -6.10
N LEU A 132 -1.07 5.35 -4.93
CA LEU A 132 -0.69 5.89 -3.63
C LEU A 132 0.82 5.75 -3.38
N ALA A 133 1.37 4.55 -3.59
CA ALA A 133 2.79 4.29 -3.42
C ALA A 133 3.66 5.11 -4.39
N LEU A 134 3.17 5.31 -5.63
CA LEU A 134 3.82 6.17 -6.61
C LEU A 134 3.84 7.64 -6.17
N LEU A 135 2.69 8.18 -5.76
CA LEU A 135 2.57 9.58 -5.30
C LEU A 135 3.33 9.83 -4.00
N ALA A 136 3.41 8.82 -3.13
CA ALA A 136 4.24 8.84 -1.92
C ALA A 136 5.75 8.76 -2.22
N ARG A 137 6.14 8.52 -3.48
CA ARG A 137 7.52 8.43 -3.95
C ARG A 137 8.32 7.26 -3.34
N ILE A 138 7.66 6.14 -3.05
CA ILE A 138 8.33 4.98 -2.46
C ILE A 138 9.17 4.28 -3.55
N PRO A 139 10.49 4.10 -3.38
CA PRO A 139 11.38 3.61 -4.43
C PRO A 139 11.07 2.19 -4.87
N ARG A 140 10.93 1.26 -3.92
CA ARG A 140 10.63 -0.14 -4.21
C ARG A 140 9.14 -0.38 -4.07
N ARG A 141 8.48 -0.85 -5.13
CA ARG A 141 7.04 -1.13 -5.15
C ARG A 141 6.85 -2.56 -5.65
N ILE A 142 6.47 -3.44 -4.74
CA ILE A 142 6.25 -4.86 -4.97
C ILE A 142 4.74 -5.09 -4.90
N GLY A 143 4.19 -5.78 -5.89
CA GLY A 143 2.79 -6.17 -5.92
C GLY A 143 2.63 -7.35 -6.85
N TYR A 144 1.42 -7.90 -6.93
CA TYR A 144 1.13 -8.97 -7.86
C TYR A 144 1.26 -8.46 -9.30
N ALA A 145 2.08 -9.16 -10.09
CA ALA A 145 2.02 -9.06 -11.53
C ALA A 145 0.75 -9.83 -11.95
N ALA A 146 -0.28 -9.12 -12.42
CA ALA A 146 -1.47 -9.77 -12.95
C ALA A 146 -1.02 -10.81 -14.01
N PRO A 147 -1.33 -12.11 -13.85
CA PRO A 147 -1.24 -13.02 -14.97
C PRO A 147 -2.29 -12.57 -15.99
N SER A 148 -1.82 -12.39 -17.21
CA SER A 148 -2.60 -12.12 -18.42
C SER A 148 -3.79 -13.06 -18.60
#